data_AF-F5ZBF7-F1
#
_entry.id   AF-F5ZBF7-F1
#
_cell.length_a   1.000
_cell.length_b   1.000
_cell.length_c   1.000
_cell.angle_alpha   90.00
_cell.angle_beta   90.00
_cell.angle_gamma   90.00
#
_symmetry.space_group_name_H-M   'P 1'
#
loop_
_entity.id
_entity.type
_entity.pdbx_description
1 polymer ?
#
loop_
_entity_poly.entity_id
_entity_poly.type
_entity_poly.pdbx_seq_one_letter_code
_entity_poly.pdbx_strand_id
1 'polypeptide(L)'
;MVKALLIIVAVFTCIVFAIAGWFVYLAEDTDQRDQASAQVPVITLMEILHASDLQAGVKEAVKNGDKDAINQWMEQAQVVAEAGHLAQTHIEYLDSQQAYDYVVFNAKRQLFNEAFEARYYALEDMGNLKDEYPEAYDLFERTEALLEKRDAIIVQMAQALSGTNPPSDAALNEAKQRWLARAEGDSLSLTIDEPQSNKK
;
A
#
# COMPACT_ATOMS: atom_id res chain seq x y z
N MET A 1 -51.59 19.78 -57.52
CA MET A 1 -51.74 18.84 -56.39
C MET A 1 -50.66 17.76 -56.36
N VAL A 2 -50.33 17.08 -57.48
CA VAL A 2 -49.31 16.01 -57.52
C VAL A 2 -47.88 16.45 -57.09
N LYS A 3 -47.42 17.64 -57.50
CA LYS A 3 -46.08 18.16 -57.13
C LYS A 3 -45.91 18.41 -55.63
N ALA A 4 -46.95 18.90 -54.95
CA ALA A 4 -46.91 19.14 -53.50
C ALA A 4 -46.88 17.82 -52.71
N LEU A 5 -47.58 16.79 -53.19
CA LEU A 5 -47.57 15.45 -52.62
C LEU A 5 -46.17 14.81 -52.69
N LEU A 6 -45.48 14.94 -53.83
CA LEU A 6 -44.12 14.41 -54.01
C LEU A 6 -43.10 15.08 -53.08
N ILE A 7 -43.23 16.39 -52.85
CA ILE A 7 -42.34 17.12 -51.93
C ILE A 7 -42.57 16.66 -50.48
N ILE A 8 -43.83 16.48 -50.06
CA ILE A 8 -44.15 15.99 -48.72
C ILE A 8 -43.59 14.58 -48.49
N VAL A 9 -43.75 13.68 -49.47
CA VAL A 9 -43.18 12.33 -49.39
C VAL A 9 -41.66 12.38 -49.29
N ALA A 10 -40.98 13.18 -50.13
CA ALA A 10 -39.53 13.30 -50.10
C ALA A 10 -39.01 13.83 -48.75
N VAL A 11 -39.65 14.86 -48.19
CA VAL A 11 -39.29 15.42 -46.87
C VAL A 11 -39.50 14.38 -45.77
N PHE A 12 -40.61 13.66 -45.81
CA PHE A 12 -40.90 12.60 -44.83
C PHE A 12 -39.86 11.47 -44.91
N THR A 13 -39.43 11.11 -46.12
CA THR A 13 -38.42 10.06 -46.30
C THR A 13 -37.06 10.51 -45.72
N CYS A 14 -36.65 11.76 -45.96
CA CYS A 14 -35.42 12.31 -45.38
C CYS A 14 -35.44 12.33 -43.85
N ILE A 15 -36.58 12.67 -43.24
CA ILE A 15 -36.73 12.66 -41.77
C ILE A 15 -36.58 11.23 -41.23
N VAL A 16 -37.20 10.24 -41.87
CA VAL A 16 -37.08 8.83 -41.46
C VAL A 16 -35.64 8.33 -41.55
N PHE A 17 -34.90 8.68 -42.61
CA PHE A 17 -33.49 8.32 -42.74
C PHE A 17 -32.59 9.01 -41.71
N ALA A 18 -32.84 10.27 -41.38
CA ALA A 18 -32.10 10.99 -40.33
C ALA A 18 -32.32 10.37 -38.95
N ILE A 19 -33.56 9.99 -38.64
CA ILE A 19 -33.91 9.31 -37.39
C ILE A 19 -33.25 7.92 -37.34
N ALA A 20 -33.31 7.15 -38.42
CA ALA A 20 -32.66 5.83 -38.50
C ALA A 20 -31.13 5.93 -38.32
N GLY A 21 -30.49 6.93 -38.94
CA GLY A 21 -29.06 7.19 -38.76
C GLY A 21 -28.71 7.56 -37.31
N TRP A 22 -29.55 8.36 -36.65
CA TRP A 22 -29.40 8.69 -35.22
C TRP A 22 -29.54 7.46 -34.32
N PHE A 23 -30.48 6.56 -34.60
CA PHE A 23 -30.65 5.31 -33.85
C PHE A 23 -29.47 4.34 -34.06
N VAL A 24 -28.91 4.25 -35.26
CA VAL A 24 -27.70 3.44 -35.52
C VAL A 24 -26.49 4.01 -34.79
N TYR A 25 -26.30 5.34 -34.83
CA TYR A 25 -25.24 6.01 -34.07
C TYR A 25 -25.36 5.77 -32.56
N LEU A 26 -26.56 5.88 -32.00
CA LEU A 26 -26.81 5.57 -30.59
C LEU A 26 -26.56 4.10 -30.27
N ALA A 27 -26.95 3.16 -31.14
CA ALA A 27 -26.75 1.73 -30.92
C ALA A 27 -25.25 1.37 -30.87
N GLU A 28 -24.44 1.92 -31.77
CA GLU A 28 -23.00 1.64 -31.82
C GLU A 28 -22.24 2.24 -30.62
N ASP A 29 -22.61 3.43 -30.18
CA ASP A 29 -22.08 4.06 -28.95
C ASP A 29 -22.52 3.29 -27.69
N THR A 30 -23.73 2.70 -27.69
CA THR A 30 -24.21 1.87 -26.57
C THR A 30 -23.49 0.52 -26.53
N ASP A 31 -23.31 -0.17 -27.66
CA ASP A 31 -22.57 -1.44 -27.73
C ASP A 31 -21.10 -1.28 -27.29
N GLN A 32 -20.44 -0.18 -27.65
CA GLN A 32 -19.07 0.09 -27.19
C GLN A 32 -19.00 0.31 -25.66
N ARG A 33 -19.98 1.03 -25.10
CA ARG A 33 -20.07 1.23 -23.63
C ARG A 33 -20.42 -0.06 -22.90
N ASP A 34 -21.32 -0.87 -23.44
CA ASP A 34 -21.74 -2.14 -22.84
C ASP A 34 -20.61 -3.18 -22.89
N GLN A 35 -19.77 -3.20 -23.94
CA GLN A 35 -18.58 -4.06 -23.97
C GLN A 35 -17.50 -3.62 -22.97
N ALA A 36 -17.29 -2.31 -22.79
CA ALA A 36 -16.37 -1.77 -21.79
C ALA A 36 -16.86 -1.94 -20.34
N SER A 37 -18.18 -2.03 -20.13
CA SER A 37 -18.79 -2.25 -18.81
C SER A 37 -19.14 -3.72 -18.52
N ALA A 38 -18.95 -4.63 -19.48
CA ALA A 38 -19.16 -6.06 -19.31
C ALA A 38 -17.98 -6.82 -18.66
N GLN A 39 -16.79 -6.22 -18.58
CA GLN A 39 -15.66 -6.84 -17.89
C GLN A 39 -15.68 -6.47 -16.41
N VAL A 40 -16.04 -7.44 -15.56
CA VAL A 40 -15.93 -7.31 -14.11
C VAL A 40 -14.45 -7.36 -13.73
N PRO A 41 -13.90 -6.34 -13.06
CA PRO A 41 -12.50 -6.33 -12.65
C PRO A 41 -12.19 -7.55 -11.77
N VAL A 42 -11.12 -8.26 -12.10
CA VAL A 42 -10.68 -9.44 -11.33
C VAL A 42 -9.91 -9.05 -10.07
N ILE A 43 -9.36 -7.83 -10.08
CA ILE A 43 -8.59 -7.24 -8.99
C ILE A 43 -8.90 -5.75 -8.89
N THR A 44 -8.69 -5.16 -7.72
CA THR A 44 -8.84 -3.73 -7.46
C THR A 44 -7.50 -3.01 -7.51
N LEU A 45 -7.56 -1.69 -7.69
CA LEU A 45 -6.36 -0.83 -7.65
C LEU A 45 -5.57 -0.99 -6.34
N MET A 46 -6.28 -1.05 -5.21
CA MET A 46 -5.63 -1.17 -3.90
C MET A 46 -4.97 -2.54 -3.70
N GLU A 47 -5.56 -3.62 -4.20
CA GLU A 47 -4.94 -4.95 -4.17
C GLU A 47 -3.64 -4.99 -4.98
N ILE A 48 -3.56 -4.25 -6.09
CA ILE A 48 -2.30 -4.12 -6.86
C ILE A 48 -1.26 -3.33 -6.03
N LEU A 49 -1.64 -2.16 -5.51
CA LEU A 49 -0.73 -1.31 -4.71
C LEU A 49 -0.28 -1.95 -3.39
N HIS A 50 -1.03 -2.94 -2.90
CA HIS A 50 -0.71 -3.71 -1.69
C HIS A 50 -0.19 -5.11 -1.97
N ALA A 51 0.06 -5.45 -3.24
CA ALA A 51 0.67 -6.73 -3.59
C ALA A 51 2.03 -6.86 -2.89
N SER A 52 2.27 -8.01 -2.23
CA SER A 52 3.46 -8.25 -1.43
C SER A 52 4.75 -8.02 -2.22
N ASP A 53 4.77 -8.49 -3.46
CA ASP A 53 5.94 -8.42 -4.34
C ASP A 53 6.24 -6.98 -4.75
N LEU A 54 5.20 -6.21 -5.11
CA LEU A 54 5.31 -4.78 -5.41
C LEU A 54 5.83 -4.02 -4.19
N GLN A 55 5.25 -4.26 -3.00
CA GLN A 55 5.68 -3.59 -1.78
C GLN A 55 7.13 -3.93 -1.42
N ALA A 56 7.51 -5.20 -1.49
CA ALA A 56 8.88 -5.64 -1.21
C ALA A 56 9.88 -5.04 -2.21
N GLY A 57 9.53 -5.06 -3.49
CA GLY A 57 10.35 -4.51 -4.57
C GLY A 57 10.55 -3.01 -4.48
N VAL A 58 9.47 -2.24 -4.29
CA VAL A 58 9.55 -0.79 -4.10
C VAL A 58 10.30 -0.45 -2.83
N LYS A 59 10.11 -1.19 -1.73
CA LYS A 59 10.86 -0.99 -0.48
C LYS A 59 12.36 -1.14 -0.69
N GLU A 60 12.80 -2.20 -1.37
CA GLU A 60 14.22 -2.41 -1.68
C GLU A 60 14.77 -1.31 -2.60
N ALA A 61 14.00 -0.89 -3.61
CA ALA A 61 14.39 0.20 -4.49
C ALA A 61 14.52 1.54 -3.75
N VAL A 62 13.58 1.87 -2.86
CA VAL A 62 13.63 3.06 -2.00
C VAL A 62 14.85 3.03 -1.10
N LYS A 63 15.13 1.88 -0.46
CA LYS A 63 16.31 1.69 0.39
C LYS A 63 17.62 1.95 -0.37
N ASN A 64 17.69 1.54 -1.63
CA ASN A 64 18.86 1.71 -2.48
C ASN A 64 18.89 3.07 -3.22
N GLY A 65 17.86 3.90 -3.09
CA GLY A 65 17.73 5.16 -3.84
C GLY A 65 17.55 4.97 -5.34
N ASP A 66 17.12 3.79 -5.76
CA ASP A 66 16.99 3.40 -7.17
C ASP A 66 15.61 3.77 -7.72
N LYS A 67 15.52 4.97 -8.28
CA LYS A 67 14.27 5.48 -8.87
C LYS A 67 13.83 4.70 -10.10
N ASP A 68 14.77 4.16 -10.87
CA ASP A 68 14.47 3.42 -12.09
C ASP A 68 13.83 2.07 -11.73
N ALA A 69 14.32 1.41 -10.67
CA ALA A 69 13.69 0.22 -10.13
C ALA A 69 12.27 0.49 -9.60
N ILE A 70 12.01 1.64 -8.95
CA ILE A 70 10.64 2.01 -8.54
C ILE A 70 9.74 2.14 -9.76
N ASN A 71 10.19 2.82 -10.82
CA ASN A 71 9.42 2.96 -12.06
C ASN A 71 9.12 1.61 -12.71
N GLN A 72 10.09 0.68 -12.76
CA GLN A 72 9.88 -0.67 -13.28
C GLN A 72 8.81 -1.44 -12.49
N TRP A 73 8.79 -1.30 -11.17
CA TRP A 73 7.74 -1.90 -10.33
C TRP A 73 6.35 -1.27 -10.60
N MET A 74 6.31 0.04 -10.84
CA MET A 74 5.06 0.73 -11.23
C MET A 74 4.57 0.33 -12.63
N GLU A 75 5.47 0.15 -13.60
CA GLU A 75 5.14 -0.38 -14.92
C GLU A 75 4.56 -1.81 -14.80
N GLN A 76 5.13 -2.67 -13.95
CA GLN A 76 4.56 -3.99 -13.69
C GLN A 76 3.16 -3.92 -13.07
N ALA A 77 2.92 -2.98 -12.15
CA ALA A 77 1.58 -2.74 -11.60
C ALA A 77 0.57 -2.35 -12.68
N GLN A 78 0.98 -1.55 -13.67
CA GLN A 78 0.14 -1.20 -14.83
C GLN A 78 -0.18 -2.44 -15.68
N VAL A 79 0.82 -3.28 -15.98
CA VAL A 79 0.61 -4.55 -16.72
C VAL A 79 -0.38 -5.46 -15.99
N VAL A 80 -0.28 -5.55 -14.67
CA VAL A 80 -1.24 -6.32 -13.85
C VAL A 80 -2.64 -5.69 -13.88
N ALA A 81 -2.74 -4.37 -13.87
CA ALA A 81 -4.02 -3.67 -13.98
C ALA A 81 -4.71 -3.90 -15.34
N GLU A 82 -3.95 -3.84 -16.44
CA GLU A 82 -4.44 -4.15 -17.78
C GLU A 82 -4.93 -5.60 -17.87
N ALA A 83 -4.12 -6.55 -17.39
CA ALA A 83 -4.48 -7.97 -17.36
C ALA A 83 -5.68 -8.27 -16.45
N GLY A 84 -5.85 -7.48 -15.38
CA GLY A 84 -6.98 -7.54 -14.46
C GLY A 84 -8.25 -6.85 -14.95
N HIS A 85 -8.22 -6.25 -16.15
CA HIS A 85 -9.30 -5.49 -16.76
C HIS A 85 -9.78 -4.32 -15.90
N LEU A 86 -8.84 -3.63 -15.24
CA LEU A 86 -9.17 -2.40 -14.52
C LEU A 86 -9.60 -1.30 -15.50
N ALA A 87 -10.47 -0.41 -15.02
CA ALA A 87 -10.85 0.78 -15.76
C ALA A 87 -9.63 1.64 -16.13
N GLN A 88 -9.68 2.27 -17.31
CA GLN A 88 -8.59 3.13 -17.81
C GLN A 88 -8.16 4.19 -16.79
N THR A 89 -9.10 4.76 -16.03
CA THR A 89 -8.81 5.74 -14.99
C THR A 89 -7.92 5.21 -13.86
N HIS A 90 -7.97 3.90 -13.56
CA HIS A 90 -7.07 3.28 -12.59
C HIS A 90 -5.68 3.01 -13.17
N ILE A 91 -5.60 2.65 -14.45
CA ILE A 91 -4.33 2.49 -15.16
C ILE A 91 -3.61 3.84 -15.25
N GLU A 92 -4.34 4.90 -15.62
CA GLU A 92 -3.84 6.28 -15.62
C GLU A 92 -3.39 6.74 -14.22
N TYR A 93 -4.10 6.32 -13.16
CA TYR A 93 -3.66 6.60 -11.80
C TYR A 93 -2.33 5.90 -11.48
N LEU A 94 -2.15 4.64 -11.88
CA LEU A 94 -0.89 3.89 -11.67
C LEU A 94 0.30 4.52 -12.40
N ASP A 95 0.07 5.24 -13.49
CA ASP A 95 1.09 6.03 -14.20
C ASP A 95 1.33 7.42 -13.58
N SER A 96 0.53 7.81 -12.59
CA SER A 96 0.62 9.15 -12.01
C SER A 96 1.72 9.27 -10.96
N GLN A 97 2.25 10.50 -10.82
CA GLN A 97 3.13 10.86 -9.71
C GLN A 97 2.49 10.57 -8.34
N GLN A 98 1.16 10.64 -8.24
CA GLN A 98 0.46 10.37 -6.98
C GLN A 98 0.57 8.90 -6.56
N ALA A 99 0.50 7.95 -7.50
CA ALA A 99 0.69 6.54 -7.20
C ALA A 99 2.15 6.23 -6.85
N TYR A 100 3.09 6.86 -7.57
CA TYR A 100 4.52 6.80 -7.23
C TYR A 100 4.77 7.29 -5.80
N ASP A 101 4.28 8.48 -5.46
CA ASP A 101 4.46 9.07 -4.12
C ASP A 101 3.82 8.21 -3.04
N TYR A 102 2.67 7.61 -3.34
CA TYR A 102 1.99 6.69 -2.44
C TYR A 102 2.84 5.46 -2.11
N VAL A 103 3.38 4.77 -3.12
CA VAL A 103 4.17 3.55 -2.86
C VAL A 103 5.49 3.87 -2.16
N VAL A 104 6.13 5.00 -2.50
CA VAL A 104 7.36 5.47 -1.84
C VAL A 104 7.09 5.84 -0.38
N PHE A 105 6.00 6.56 -0.11
CA PHE A 105 5.59 6.91 1.25
C PHE A 105 5.38 5.66 2.11
N ASN A 106 4.66 4.66 1.60
CA ASN A 106 4.43 3.42 2.33
C ASN A 106 5.74 2.63 2.55
N ALA A 107 6.60 2.54 1.53
CA ALA A 107 7.90 1.88 1.64
C ALA A 107 8.78 2.51 2.72
N LYS A 108 8.86 3.85 2.79
CA LYS A 108 9.64 4.54 3.82
C LYS A 108 9.12 4.30 5.23
N ARG A 109 7.80 4.20 5.41
CA ARG A 109 7.19 3.83 6.69
C ARG A 109 7.49 2.39 7.10
N GLN A 110 7.52 1.47 6.13
CA GLN A 110 7.95 0.09 6.38
C GLN A 110 9.42 0.05 6.82
N LEU A 111 10.31 0.78 6.13
CA LEU A 111 11.72 0.90 6.48
C LEU A 111 11.92 1.51 7.88
N PHE A 112 11.12 2.52 8.23
CA PHE A 112 11.11 3.07 9.60
C PHE A 112 10.79 2.00 10.64
N ASN A 113 9.75 1.19 10.42
CA ASN A 113 9.36 0.13 11.36
C ASN A 113 10.47 -0.91 11.53
N GLU A 114 11.09 -1.35 10.44
CA GLU A 114 12.21 -2.29 10.47
C GLU A 114 13.43 -1.71 11.22
N ALA A 115 13.76 -0.45 10.94
CA ALA A 115 14.87 0.23 11.60
C ALA A 115 14.59 0.48 13.09
N PHE A 116 13.36 0.85 13.44
CA PHE A 116 12.92 0.97 14.83
C PHE A 116 13.01 -0.37 15.55
N GLU A 117 12.51 -1.45 14.95
CA GLU A 117 12.54 -2.79 15.53
C GLU A 117 13.97 -3.26 15.78
N ALA A 118 14.88 -3.05 14.82
CA ALA A 118 16.29 -3.34 14.98
C ALA A 118 16.89 -2.61 16.19
N ARG A 119 16.62 -1.30 16.33
CA ARG A 119 17.09 -0.50 17.48
C ARG A 119 16.44 -0.91 18.79
N TYR A 120 15.16 -1.29 18.76
CA TYR A 120 14.41 -1.74 19.92
C TYR A 120 15.09 -2.95 20.56
N TYR A 121 15.46 -3.94 19.74
CA TYR A 121 16.16 -5.15 20.18
C TYR A 121 17.67 -4.96 20.36
N ALA A 122 18.28 -3.94 19.75
CA ALA A 122 19.67 -3.56 20.06
C ALA A 122 19.80 -2.78 21.40
N LEU A 123 18.69 -2.49 22.07
CA LEU A 123 18.63 -1.63 23.27
C LEU A 123 19.12 -0.20 23.00
N GLU A 124 18.90 0.28 21.78
CA GLU A 124 19.24 1.63 21.34
C GLU A 124 18.02 2.56 21.46
N ASP A 125 18.26 3.87 21.36
CA ASP A 125 17.22 4.89 21.28
C ASP A 125 16.76 5.12 19.82
N MET A 126 15.88 6.10 19.60
CA MET A 126 15.42 6.48 18.26
C MET A 126 16.53 7.05 17.36
N GLY A 127 17.62 7.57 17.94
CA GLY A 127 18.67 8.33 17.27
C GLY A 127 18.14 9.24 16.16
N ASN A 128 18.63 9.03 14.94
CA ASN A 128 18.31 9.81 13.75
C ASN A 128 17.15 9.26 12.91
N LEU A 129 16.39 8.26 13.39
CA LEU A 129 15.30 7.67 12.61
C LEU A 129 14.22 8.68 12.19
N LYS A 130 14.02 9.75 12.97
CA LYS A 130 13.08 10.84 12.64
C LYS A 130 13.53 11.64 11.41
N ASP A 131 14.84 11.77 11.22
CA ASP A 131 15.44 12.49 10.10
C ASP A 131 15.55 11.60 8.86
N GLU A 132 15.82 10.31 9.06
CA GLU A 132 15.90 9.32 7.97
C GLU A 132 14.53 9.02 7.36
N TYR A 133 13.47 9.00 8.18
CA TYR A 133 12.11 8.62 7.77
C TYR A 133 11.05 9.61 8.26
N PRO A 134 11.06 10.88 7.79
CA PRO A 134 10.07 11.89 8.19
C PRO A 134 8.63 11.50 7.82
N GLU A 135 8.44 10.59 6.86
CA GLU A 135 7.14 10.06 6.44
C GLU A 135 6.42 9.25 7.53
N ALA A 136 7.14 8.85 8.58
CA ALA A 136 6.61 8.11 9.73
C ALA A 136 6.26 8.99 10.94
N TYR A 137 6.08 10.30 10.76
CA TYR A 137 5.92 11.28 11.84
C TYR A 137 4.84 10.94 12.89
N ASP A 138 3.72 10.36 12.46
CA ASP A 138 2.61 9.92 13.31
C ASP A 138 2.97 8.74 14.21
N LEU A 139 4.04 8.01 13.90
CA LEU A 139 4.53 6.88 14.69
C LEU A 139 5.53 7.31 15.77
N PHE A 140 6.16 8.49 15.64
CA PHE A 140 7.29 8.92 16.46
C PHE A 140 7.00 8.91 17.98
N GLU A 141 5.91 9.55 18.39
CA GLU A 141 5.51 9.61 19.80
C GLU A 141 5.27 8.21 20.37
N ARG A 142 4.59 7.35 19.60
CA ARG A 142 4.32 5.96 19.98
C ARG A 142 5.60 5.16 20.13
N THR A 143 6.54 5.30 19.20
CA THR A 143 7.84 4.59 19.26
C THR A 143 8.71 5.04 20.42
N GLU A 144 8.71 6.34 20.76
CA GLU A 144 9.42 6.85 21.93
C GLU A 144 8.84 6.28 23.22
N ALA A 145 7.51 6.28 23.36
CA ALA A 145 6.84 5.68 24.51
C ALA A 145 7.14 4.18 24.67
N LEU A 146 7.34 3.45 23.56
CA LEU A 146 7.74 2.04 23.60
C LEU A 146 9.17 1.85 24.13
N LEU A 147 10.10 2.73 23.76
CA LEU A 147 11.49 2.70 24.27
C LEU A 147 11.52 3.07 25.76
N GLU A 148 10.81 4.12 26.17
CA GLU A 148 10.71 4.49 27.59
C GLU A 148 10.16 3.35 28.43
N LYS A 149 9.12 2.65 27.92
CA LYS A 149 8.56 1.49 28.59
C LYS A 149 9.54 0.33 28.68
N ARG A 150 10.26 0.03 27.59
CA ARG A 150 11.32 -1.00 27.57
C ARG A 150 12.37 -0.70 28.65
N ASP A 151 12.88 0.54 28.66
CA ASP A 151 13.95 0.95 29.56
C ASP A 151 13.49 0.94 31.02
N ALA A 152 12.26 1.38 31.30
CA ALA A 152 11.67 1.29 32.62
C ALA A 152 11.55 -0.16 33.12
N ILE A 153 11.14 -1.10 32.25
CA ILE A 153 11.07 -2.53 32.60
C ILE A 153 12.47 -3.08 32.89
N ILE A 154 13.47 -2.73 32.10
CA ILE A 154 14.86 -3.13 32.32
C ILE A 154 15.38 -2.63 33.68
N VAL A 155 15.10 -1.37 34.04
CA VAL A 155 15.47 -0.82 35.35
C VAL A 155 14.75 -1.55 36.48
N GLN A 156 13.45 -1.85 36.33
CA GLN A 156 12.69 -2.61 37.34
C GLN A 156 13.25 -4.02 37.54
N MET A 157 13.64 -4.70 36.47
CA MET A 157 14.33 -6.00 36.56
C MET A 157 15.67 -5.86 37.30
N ALA A 158 16.47 -4.84 37.00
CA ALA A 158 17.75 -4.61 37.67
C ALA A 158 17.59 -4.31 39.17
N GLN A 159 16.57 -3.54 39.55
CA GLN A 159 16.24 -3.26 40.95
C GLN A 159 15.83 -4.56 41.69
N ALA A 160 15.03 -5.41 41.04
CA ALA A 160 14.64 -6.70 41.60
C ALA A 160 15.83 -7.65 41.78
N LEU A 161 16.83 -7.60 40.88
CA LEU A 161 18.04 -8.43 40.95
C LEU A 161 19.04 -7.94 42.02
N SER A 162 19.25 -6.63 42.14
CA SER A 162 20.23 -6.04 43.07
C SER A 162 19.70 -5.86 44.49
N GLY A 163 18.38 -5.72 44.66
CA GLY A 163 17.77 -5.35 45.94
C GLY A 163 18.06 -3.91 46.38
N THR A 164 18.61 -3.07 45.51
CA THR A 164 18.97 -1.67 45.81
C THR A 164 18.39 -0.69 44.78
N ASN A 165 18.26 0.58 45.19
CA ASN A 165 17.88 1.69 44.31
C ASN A 165 18.84 2.87 44.52
N PRO A 166 19.64 3.27 43.50
CA PRO A 166 19.69 2.72 42.15
C PRO A 166 20.25 1.28 42.09
N PRO A 167 19.91 0.51 41.04
CA PRO A 167 20.51 -0.81 40.82
C PRO A 167 21.99 -0.68 40.46
N SER A 168 22.78 -1.73 40.71
CA SER A 168 24.18 -1.78 40.29
C SER A 168 24.31 -1.98 38.77
N ASP A 169 25.44 -1.55 38.19
CA ASP A 169 25.73 -1.74 36.76
C ASP A 169 25.70 -3.22 36.35
N ALA A 170 26.15 -4.11 37.25
CA ALA A 170 26.09 -5.55 37.04
C ALA A 170 24.65 -6.06 36.93
N ALA A 171 23.76 -5.61 37.82
CA ALA A 171 22.35 -5.97 37.78
C ALA A 171 21.64 -5.37 36.55
N LEU A 172 22.04 -4.17 36.11
CA LEU A 172 21.52 -3.56 34.89
C LEU A 172 21.91 -4.36 33.64
N ASN A 173 23.18 -4.77 33.53
CA ASN A 173 23.64 -5.60 32.41
C ASN A 173 22.94 -6.97 32.39
N GLU A 174 22.75 -7.59 33.56
CA GLU A 174 22.01 -8.86 33.65
C GLU A 174 20.54 -8.68 33.25
N ALA A 175 19.88 -7.60 33.69
CA ALA A 175 18.50 -7.29 33.30
C ALA A 175 18.35 -7.10 31.79
N LYS A 176 19.30 -6.43 31.13
CA LYS A 176 19.34 -6.30 29.66
C LYS A 176 19.45 -7.66 28.97
N GLN A 177 20.33 -8.53 29.43
CA GLN A 177 20.45 -9.89 28.87
C GLN A 177 19.17 -10.70 29.04
N ARG A 178 18.52 -10.62 30.21
CA ARG A 178 17.23 -11.30 30.47
C ARG A 178 16.11 -10.75 29.60
N TRP A 179 16.08 -9.45 29.36
CA TRP A 179 15.14 -8.83 28.43
C TRP A 179 15.30 -9.38 27.01
N LEU A 180 16.53 -9.41 26.50
CA LEU A 180 16.83 -9.91 25.15
C LEU A 180 16.48 -11.40 25.00
N ALA A 181 16.85 -12.23 25.98
CA ALA A 181 16.51 -13.64 25.97
C ALA A 181 14.99 -13.89 25.95
N ARG A 182 14.20 -13.04 26.64
CA ARG A 182 12.74 -13.09 26.58
C ARG A 182 12.23 -12.67 25.20
N ALA A 183 12.74 -11.58 24.65
CA ALA A 183 12.36 -11.09 23.34
C ALA A 183 12.62 -12.12 22.23
N GLU A 184 13.75 -12.83 22.28
CA GLU A 184 14.07 -13.93 21.37
C GLU A 184 13.06 -15.09 21.51
N GLY A 185 12.69 -15.46 22.74
CA GLY A 185 11.66 -16.47 23.01
C GLY A 185 10.26 -16.08 22.53
N ASP A 186 9.87 -14.81 22.68
CA ASP A 186 8.59 -14.27 22.20
C ASP A 186 8.61 -14.09 20.65
N SER A 187 9.75 -13.78 20.04
CA SER A 187 9.91 -13.64 18.58
C SER A 187 9.78 -14.97 17.82
N LEU A 188 10.14 -16.09 18.44
CA LEU A 188 9.86 -17.46 17.96
C LEU A 188 8.36 -17.82 18.00
N SER A 189 7.52 -17.00 18.64
CA SER A 189 6.05 -17.15 18.67
C SER A 189 5.30 -16.12 17.80
N LEU A 190 6.03 -15.24 17.10
CA LEU A 190 5.51 -14.16 16.26
C LEU A 190 5.72 -14.42 14.76
N THR A 191 5.75 -15.69 14.34
CA THR A 191 5.25 -15.99 12.99
C THR A 191 3.77 -15.64 13.03
N ILE A 192 3.42 -14.50 12.42
CA ILE A 192 2.05 -14.07 12.23
C ILE A 192 1.37 -15.20 11.46
N ASP A 193 0.65 -16.05 12.18
CA ASP A 193 -0.21 -17.07 11.59
C ASP A 193 -1.06 -16.37 10.53
N GLU A 194 -0.93 -16.85 9.30
CA GLU A 194 -1.84 -16.56 8.20
C GLU A 194 -3.29 -16.62 8.71
N PRO A 195 -4.22 -15.82 8.15
CA PRO A 195 -5.62 -16.04 8.41
C PRO A 195 -5.93 -17.49 8.08
N GLN A 196 -6.38 -18.24 9.09
CA GLN A 196 -6.82 -19.63 8.95
C GLN A 196 -7.97 -19.69 7.95
N SER A 197 -7.60 -19.78 6.68
CA SER A 197 -8.43 -20.29 5.62
C SER A 197 -8.57 -21.79 5.88
N ASN A 198 -9.74 -22.15 6.42
CA ASN A 198 -10.75 -22.95 5.74
C ASN A 198 -11.34 -24.11 6.56
N LYS A 199 -12.68 -24.20 6.41
CA LYS A 199 -13.53 -25.40 6.42
C LYS A 199 -13.84 -26.03 7.79
N LYS A 200 -15.06 -25.80 8.27
CA LYS A 200 -16.23 -26.62 7.91
C LYS A 200 -17.51 -25.80 7.90
#